data_AF-A0AA41QY45-F1
#
_entry.id   AF-A0AA41QY45-F1
#
_cell.length_a   1.000
_cell.length_b   1.000
_cell.length_c   1.000
_cell.angle_alpha   90.00
_cell.angle_beta   90.00
_cell.angle_gamma   90.00
#
_symmetry.space_group_name_H-M   'P 1'
#
loop_
_entity.id
_entity.type
_entity.pdbx_description
1 polymer ?
#
loop_
_entity_poly.entity_id
_entity_poly.type
_entity_poly.pdbx_seq_one_letter_code
_entity_poly.pdbx_strand_id
1 'polypeptide(L)'
;MDKWEEQLSCATACHRCNAALGVYEKRILSVYDHQPICLACKKQEEQRSDYETVSRQMIGSCMAETETLYGDPGGYCFHHFYPFACK
;
A
#
# COMPACT_ATOMS: atom_id res chain seq x y z
N MET A 1 -10.71 6.16 -15.38
CA MET A 1 -9.54 6.17 -14.50
C MET A 1 -10.09 5.99 -13.10
N ASP A 2 -9.98 4.77 -12.59
CA ASP A 2 -10.67 4.32 -11.40
C ASP A 2 -10.17 5.06 -10.16
N LYS A 3 -11.12 5.58 -9.39
CA LYS A 3 -10.94 6.45 -8.21
C LYS A 3 -10.23 5.79 -7.02
N TRP A 4 -9.66 4.60 -7.21
CA TRP A 4 -8.99 3.87 -6.14
C TRP A 4 -7.76 4.66 -5.66
N GLU A 5 -7.05 5.37 -6.55
CA GLU A 5 -5.92 6.24 -6.18
C GLU A 5 -6.34 7.30 -5.16
N GLU A 6 -7.47 7.97 -5.36
CA GLU A 6 -7.98 8.97 -4.41
C GLU A 6 -8.41 8.33 -3.09
N GLN A 7 -9.08 7.17 -3.17
CA GLN A 7 -9.59 6.44 -2.00
C GLN A 7 -8.45 5.90 -1.11
N LEU A 8 -7.39 5.36 -1.71
CA LEU A 8 -6.23 4.84 -0.99
C LEU A 8 -5.28 5.98 -0.59
N SER A 9 -5.07 6.96 -1.48
CA SER A 9 -4.07 7.99 -1.22
C SER A 9 -4.48 8.95 -0.11
N CYS A 10 -5.78 9.25 0.00
CA CYS A 10 -6.31 10.19 0.99
C CYS A 10 -7.18 9.55 2.06
N ALA A 11 -7.00 8.24 2.31
CA ALA A 11 -7.60 7.58 3.46
C ALA A 11 -7.26 8.33 4.76
N THR A 12 -8.29 8.71 5.52
CA THR A 12 -8.16 9.51 6.75
C THR A 12 -7.92 8.65 7.99
N ALA A 13 -7.99 7.33 7.86
CA ALA A 13 -7.77 6.37 8.93
C ALA A 13 -7.07 5.11 8.42
N CYS A 14 -6.24 4.52 9.28
CA CYS A 14 -5.56 3.25 9.03
C CYS A 14 -6.59 2.12 9.00
N HIS A 15 -6.59 1.30 7.93
CA HIS A 15 -7.53 0.20 7.80
C HIS A 15 -7.42 -0.86 8.92
N ARG A 16 -6.23 -1.02 9.52
CA ARG A 16 -5.96 -2.05 10.54
C ARG A 16 -6.31 -1.64 11.97
N CYS A 17 -5.94 -0.42 12.36
CA CYS A 17 -6.06 0.04 13.76
C CYS A 17 -6.95 1.27 13.91
N ASN A 18 -7.49 1.79 12.82
CA ASN A 18 -8.34 2.99 12.79
C ASN A 18 -7.66 4.27 13.31
N ALA A 19 -6.33 4.27 13.45
CA ALA A 19 -5.56 5.47 13.78
C ALA A 19 -5.72 6.53 12.69
N ALA A 20 -5.84 7.80 13.07
CA ALA A 20 -5.96 8.90 12.13
C ALA A 20 -4.73 8.98 11.20
N LEU A 21 -4.98 9.11 9.90
CA LEU A 21 -3.99 9.34 8.85
C LEU A 21 -4.24 10.72 8.26
N GLY A 22 -3.75 11.75 8.95
CA GLY A 22 -3.82 13.14 8.50
C GLY A 22 -2.92 13.42 7.29
N VAL A 23 -2.77 14.71 6.96
CA VAL A 23 -1.99 15.18 5.80
C VAL A 23 -0.47 14.99 5.96
N TYR A 24 0.04 14.87 7.19
CA TYR A 24 1.47 14.70 7.46
C TYR A 24 1.84 13.24 7.72
N GLU A 25 0.84 12.40 7.97
CA GLU A 25 0.98 11.01 8.33
C GLU A 25 1.20 10.16 7.08
N LYS A 26 2.35 9.48 7.10
CA LYS A 26 2.69 8.50 6.07
C LYS A 26 1.81 7.28 6.20
N ARG A 27 1.33 6.81 5.05
CA ARG A 27 0.62 5.56 4.87
C ARG A 27 1.32 4.72 3.81
N ILE A 28 1.05 3.43 3.82
CA ILE A 28 1.59 2.46 2.88
C ILE A 28 0.49 1.43 2.59
N LEU A 29 0.49 0.83 1.41
CA LEU A 29 -0.47 -0.22 1.09
C LEU A 29 -0.02 -1.56 1.70
N SER A 30 -0.97 -2.26 2.30
CA SER A 30 -0.74 -3.62 2.80
C SER A 30 -0.47 -4.57 1.64
N VAL A 31 0.53 -5.44 1.77
CA VAL A 31 0.79 -6.51 0.78
C VAL A 31 -0.23 -7.65 0.86
N TYR A 32 -1.12 -7.63 1.86
CA TYR A 32 -2.12 -8.69 2.08
C TYR A 32 -3.50 -8.35 1.49
N ASP A 33 -3.91 -7.09 1.56
CA ASP A 33 -5.24 -6.65 1.10
C ASP A 33 -5.26 -5.30 0.38
N HIS A 34 -4.08 -4.74 0.10
CA HIS A 34 -3.91 -3.50 -0.67
C HIS A 34 -4.55 -2.26 -0.03
N GLN A 35 -4.98 -2.35 1.24
CA GLN A 35 -5.57 -1.23 1.98
C GLN A 35 -4.50 -0.33 2.58
N PRO A 36 -4.78 0.97 2.79
CA PRO A 36 -3.83 1.90 3.36
C PRO A 36 -3.73 1.67 4.87
N ILE A 37 -2.50 1.47 5.34
CA ILE A 37 -2.18 1.24 6.74
C ILE A 37 -1.11 2.22 7.22
N CYS A 38 -1.09 2.49 8.52
CA CYS A 38 -0.02 3.26 9.14
C CYS A 38 1.27 2.45 9.21
N LEU A 39 2.41 3.14 9.35
CA LEU A 39 3.73 2.49 9.44
C LEU A 39 3.86 1.53 10.64
N ALA A 40 3.13 1.79 11.74
CA ALA A 40 3.12 0.89 12.88
C ALA A 40 2.45 -0.46 12.54
N CYS A 41 1.34 -0.44 11.81
CA CYS A 41 0.69 -1.66 11.33
C CYS A 41 1.52 -2.36 10.26
N LYS A 42 2.19 -1.61 9.38
CA LYS A 42 3.14 -2.20 8.43
C LYS A 42 4.25 -2.97 9.13
N LYS A 43 4.83 -2.41 10.19
CA LYS A 43 5.85 -3.09 10.99
C LYS A 43 5.35 -4.38 11.63
N GLN A 44 4.07 -4.46 11.98
CA GLN A 44 3.46 -5.70 12.47
C GLN A 44 3.26 -6.71 11.33
N GLU A 45 2.86 -6.26 10.14
CA GLU A 45 2.79 -7.13 8.96
C GLU A 45 4.15 -7.74 8.63
N GLU A 46 5.22 -6.95 8.68
CA GLU A 46 6.61 -7.39 8.44
C GLU A 46 7.12 -8.44 9.43
N GLN A 47 6.47 -8.60 10.58
CA GLN A 47 6.82 -9.60 11.60
C GLN A 47 6.10 -10.93 11.40
N ARG A 48 5.12 -11.00 10.49
CA ARG A 48 4.40 -12.24 10.23
C ARG A 48 5.32 -13.25 9.55
N SER A 49 5.18 -14.53 9.91
CA SER A 49 6.01 -15.61 9.36
C SER A 49 5.84 -15.81 7.86
N ASP A 50 4.68 -15.42 7.30
CA ASP A 50 4.35 -15.52 5.88
C ASP A 50 4.73 -14.27 5.07
N TYR A 51 5.22 -13.21 5.71
CA TYR A 51 5.40 -11.90 5.08
C TYR A 51 6.34 -11.94 3.88
N GLU A 52 7.47 -12.64 3.96
CA GLU A 52 8.42 -12.70 2.84
C GLU A 52 7.76 -13.31 1.60
N THR A 53 7.02 -14.41 1.77
CA THR A 53 6.33 -15.08 0.67
C THR A 53 5.27 -14.18 0.05
N VAL A 54 4.42 -13.56 0.88
CA VAL A 54 3.34 -12.67 0.40
C VAL A 54 3.91 -11.42 -0.27
N SER A 55 4.97 -10.83 0.30
CA SER A 55 5.65 -9.68 -0.27
C SER A 55 6.25 -10.00 -1.65
N ARG A 56 6.90 -11.17 -1.81
CA ARG A 56 7.42 -11.61 -3.12
C ARG A 56 6.31 -11.85 -4.14
N GLN A 57 5.19 -12.42 -3.73
CA GLN A 57 4.02 -12.58 -4.59
C GLN A 57 3.48 -11.23 -5.05
N MET A 58 3.39 -10.26 -4.14
CA MET A 58 2.98 -8.89 -4.48
C MET A 58 3.92 -8.25 -5.50
N ILE A 59 5.24 -8.36 -5.33
CA ILE A 59 6.22 -7.88 -6.33
C ILE A 59 5.96 -8.54 -7.69
N GLY A 60 5.74 -9.85 -7.71
CA GLY A 60 5.46 -10.60 -8.95
C GLY A 60 4.22 -10.09 -9.68
N SER A 61 3.10 -9.96 -8.96
CA SER A 61 1.85 -9.40 -9.52
C SER A 61 2.07 -7.98 -10.04
N CYS A 62 2.79 -7.16 -9.27
CA CYS A 62 3.08 -5.78 -9.65
C CYS A 62 3.92 -5.66 -10.91
N MET A 63 4.92 -6.52 -11.09
CA MET A 63 5.72 -6.53 -12.32
C MET A 63 4.87 -6.92 -13.54
N ALA A 64 4.01 -7.94 -13.39
CA ALA A 64 3.11 -8.38 -14.46
C ALA A 64 2.09 -7.29 -14.85
N GLU A 65 1.52 -6.61 -13.85
CA GLU A 65 0.59 -5.49 -14.07
C GLU A 65 1.29 -4.29 -14.71
N THR A 66 2.48 -3.93 -14.21
CA THR A 66 3.27 -2.81 -14.75
C THR A 66 3.66 -3.04 -16.21
N GLU A 67 4.02 -4.27 -16.57
CA GLU A 67 4.30 -4.64 -17.96
C GLU A 67 3.06 -4.54 -18.84
N THR A 68 1.91 -5.01 -18.34
CA THR A 68 0.63 -4.97 -19.07
C THR A 68 0.12 -3.54 -19.27
N LEU A 69 0.28 -2.68 -18.26
CA LEU A 69 -0.20 -1.29 -18.25
C LEU A 69 0.83 -0.30 -18.80
N TYR A 70 2.02 -0.77 -19.19
CA TYR A 70 3.16 0.07 -19.60
C TYR A 70 3.52 1.15 -18.55
N GLY A 71 3.42 0.81 -17.27
CA GLY A 71 3.68 1.74 -16.16
C GLY A 71 2.94 1.32 -14.87
N ASP A 72 3.18 2.08 -13.80
CA ASP A 72 2.53 1.89 -12.50
C ASP A 72 1.58 3.08 -12.23
N PRO A 73 0.31 3.01 -12.67
CA PRO A 73 -0.65 4.09 -12.48
C PRO A 73 -0.76 4.46 -11.00
N GLY A 74 -0.59 5.75 -10.69
CA GLY A 74 -0.70 6.26 -9.32
C GLY A 74 0.35 5.75 -8.35
N GLY A 75 1.36 5.04 -8.83
CA GLY A 75 2.32 4.37 -7.97
C GLY A 75 1.70 3.23 -7.16
N TYR A 76 0.62 2.59 -7.61
CA TYR A 76 -0.03 1.47 -6.90
C TYR A 76 0.98 0.47 -6.36
N CYS A 77 1.81 -0.04 -7.24
CA CYS A 77 2.81 -1.05 -6.94
C CYS A 77 3.92 -0.49 -6.08
N PHE A 78 4.39 0.71 -6.41
CA PHE A 78 5.37 1.43 -5.61
C PHE A 78 4.92 1.62 -4.16
N HIS A 79 3.66 1.94 -3.92
CA HIS A 79 3.10 2.28 -2.62
C HIS A 79 2.84 1.08 -1.69
N HIS A 80 3.03 -0.16 -2.16
CA HIS A 80 3.11 -1.33 -1.29
C HIS A 80 4.44 -1.45 -0.54
N PHE A 81 5.48 -0.78 -1.05
CA PHE A 81 6.85 -0.86 -0.54
C PHE A 81 7.40 0.49 -0.09
N TYR A 82 6.86 1.59 -0.61
CA TYR A 82 7.30 2.95 -0.28
C TYR A 82 6.16 3.78 0.29
N PRO A 83 6.29 4.24 1.55
CA PRO A 83 5.29 5.09 2.18
C PRO A 83 5.10 6.42 1.46
N PHE A 84 3.88 6.95 1.55
CA PHE A 84 3.49 8.22 0.94
C PHE A 84 2.55 8.99 1.86
N ALA A 85 2.33 10.28 1.58
CA ALA A 85 1.35 11.13 2.24
C ALA A 85 0.34 11.64 1.22
N CYS A 86 -0.91 11.87 1.65
CA CYS A 86 -1.91 12.56 0.82
C CYS A 86 -1.39 13.98 0.51
N LYS A 87 -1.56 14.41 -0.74
CA LYS A 87 -1.13 15.73 -1.22
C LYS A 87 -2.29 16.71 -1.22
#